data_AF-A0A8H6HZN0-F1
#
_entry.id   AF-A0A8H6HZN0-F1
#
_cell.length_a   1.000
_cell.length_b   1.000
_cell.length_c   1.000
_cell.angle_alpha   90.00
_cell.angle_beta   90.00
_cell.angle_gamma   90.00
#
_symmetry.space_group_name_H-M   'P 1'
#
loop_
_entity.id
_entity.type
_entity.pdbx_description
1 polymer ?
#
loop_
_entity_poly.entity_id
_entity_poly.type
_entity_poly.pdbx_seq_one_letter_code
_entity_poly.pdbx_strand_id
1 'polypeptide(L)'
;MLPGSLLYLLTLPLLSLSAAARNVSAGVSLAQSEYALAGSDLLPPRGRQCPPCFNCMLPAFNCGQYGRCDEYDGQCKCPPGWGGIDCLLPQCDSLADGEQRRIRNPNETCVCKDGWGGINCNVCQTDDACIGFPLAGGINDLLASFKDDRALQSSETDGPPSGTPNMTCYKGGETVFSNHQMCDVTNRKILDMLPDRPPQVTFSCNKPERTCGFQFWTAQVESFYCALDECDSRIQVDYGSNTTIYDCAKVKCSCVPGRFICGEDGSVNIGDFLKESIRGPATFSCKTDAGCKFEEPAMNDLIDQMFGDQYITLNCKGGECLHYSQVPGYVRPPKPDNTIWVALSSVGALAVVLLSSAIIWYAGRRNPDDGMIKLPESEAAKLMTDHVPTSLYFSNITYALNPERTLLHGISGRVKSGQVMAIMGASGAGKSTLLDILARKRKKGVVVARSCTRG
;
A
#
# COMPACT_ATOMS: atom_id res chain seq x y z
N MET A 1 -26.62 -44.04 22.12
CA MET A 1 -27.12 -44.20 23.51
C MET A 1 -28.38 -43.36 23.65
N LEU A 2 -29.48 -44.01 24.02
CA LEU A 2 -30.82 -43.49 24.37
C LEU A 2 -30.74 -42.43 25.50
N PRO A 3 -31.74 -41.53 25.69
CA PRO A 3 -33.18 -41.81 25.78
C PRO A 3 -34.06 -40.82 24.97
N GLY A 4 -35.36 -40.99 24.74
CA GLY A 4 -36.33 -41.99 25.16
C GLY A 4 -37.72 -41.46 24.81
N SER A 5 -38.50 -42.26 24.07
CA SER A 5 -39.96 -42.47 24.16
C SER A 5 -40.91 -41.26 24.31
N LEU A 6 -41.73 -40.91 23.32
CA LEU A 6 -43.02 -41.50 22.88
C LEU A 6 -44.27 -40.80 23.47
N LEU A 7 -45.33 -40.73 22.64
CA LEU A 7 -46.77 -40.47 22.87
C LEU A 7 -47.31 -39.11 22.36
N TYR A 8 -47.86 -39.05 21.13
CA TYR A 8 -49.23 -39.41 20.64
C TYR A 8 -50.36 -38.48 21.11
N LEU A 9 -50.95 -37.70 20.19
CA LEU A 9 -52.31 -37.92 19.67
C LEU A 9 -52.74 -36.86 18.62
N LEU A 10 -53.27 -37.38 17.52
CA LEU A 10 -53.93 -36.72 16.41
C LEU A 10 -55.35 -36.26 16.80
N THR A 11 -55.76 -35.07 16.34
CA THR A 11 -57.13 -34.81 15.85
C THR A 11 -57.13 -33.63 14.85
N LEU A 12 -57.36 -33.93 13.57
CA LEU A 12 -57.96 -33.08 12.52
C LEU A 12 -59.48 -32.96 12.75
N PRO A 13 -60.30 -32.19 12.00
CA PRO A 13 -60.04 -31.26 10.87
C PRO A 13 -60.84 -29.93 10.99
N LEU A 14 -60.70 -29.01 10.02
CA LEU A 14 -61.80 -28.54 9.13
C LEU A 14 -61.46 -27.20 8.44
N LEU A 15 -61.70 -27.22 7.12
CA LEU A 15 -61.79 -26.06 6.26
C LEU A 15 -63.03 -25.21 6.61
N SER A 16 -62.90 -23.89 6.49
CA SER A 16 -64.01 -23.04 6.03
C SER A 16 -63.46 -21.82 5.27
N LEU A 17 -63.82 -21.76 3.99
CA LEU A 17 -63.63 -20.63 3.08
C LEU A 17 -64.84 -19.68 3.16
N SER A 18 -64.59 -18.41 2.82
CA SER A 18 -65.53 -17.38 2.28
C SER A 18 -66.53 -16.77 3.27
N ALA A 19 -66.98 -15.51 3.15
CA ALA A 19 -66.98 -14.48 2.09
C ALA A 19 -67.02 -13.10 2.81
N ALA A 20 -67.04 -11.90 2.24
CA ALA A 20 -67.28 -11.28 0.94
C ALA A 20 -66.73 -9.83 1.11
N ALA A 21 -66.51 -8.95 0.13
CA ALA A 21 -66.97 -8.84 -1.23
C ALA A 21 -65.97 -7.92 -1.97
N ARG A 22 -65.85 -8.10 -3.30
CA ARG A 22 -65.28 -7.11 -4.22
C ARG A 22 -66.38 -6.16 -4.69
N ASN A 23 -66.02 -4.89 -4.88
CA ASN A 23 -66.34 -3.99 -6.02
C ASN A 23 -65.78 -2.59 -5.65
N VAL A 24 -64.69 -2.06 -6.22
CA VAL A 24 -64.54 -1.48 -7.58
C VAL A 24 -65.68 -0.46 -7.84
N SER A 25 -65.53 0.86 -7.98
CA SER A 25 -64.41 1.81 -8.05
C SER A 25 -64.97 3.21 -7.75
N ALA A 26 -64.18 4.13 -7.19
CA ALA A 26 -64.32 5.56 -7.46
C ALA A 26 -62.99 6.26 -7.13
N GLY A 27 -62.42 6.95 -8.11
CA GLY A 27 -61.14 7.64 -7.98
C GLY A 27 -61.22 8.80 -6.99
N VAL A 28 -60.19 8.92 -6.16
CA VAL A 28 -59.90 10.13 -5.38
C VAL A 28 -58.43 10.46 -5.59
N SER A 29 -58.21 11.68 -6.08
CA SER A 29 -56.92 12.30 -6.33
C SER A 29 -56.00 12.21 -5.11
N LEU A 30 -54.74 11.82 -5.31
CA LEU A 30 -53.69 11.96 -4.31
C LEU A 30 -53.47 13.47 -4.04
N ALA A 31 -54.13 13.99 -3.02
CA ALA A 31 -53.72 15.23 -2.39
C ALA A 31 -52.50 14.90 -1.51
N GLN A 32 -51.33 15.37 -1.93
CA GLN A 32 -50.11 15.42 -1.13
C GLN A 32 -50.45 16.12 0.19
N SER A 33 -50.51 15.36 1.28
CA SER A 33 -50.52 15.93 2.61
C SER A 33 -49.06 16.25 2.95
N GLU A 34 -48.74 17.54 2.85
CA GLU A 34 -47.49 18.12 3.32
C GLU A 34 -47.35 17.80 4.81
N TYR A 35 -46.42 16.90 5.14
CA TYR A 35 -45.85 16.88 6.48
C TYR A 35 -45.02 18.15 6.63
N ALA A 36 -45.64 19.20 7.15
CA ALA A 36 -44.98 20.39 7.62
C ALA A 36 -44.06 19.99 8.79
N LEU A 37 -42.81 19.64 8.46
CA LEU A 37 -41.73 19.65 9.43
C LEU A 37 -41.67 21.08 9.98
N ALA A 38 -41.91 21.22 11.29
CA ALA A 38 -41.69 22.44 12.04
C ALA A 38 -40.21 22.83 11.89
N GLY A 39 -39.89 23.56 10.82
CA GLY A 39 -38.59 24.13 10.55
C GLY A 39 -38.46 25.41 11.34
N SER A 40 -38.19 25.33 12.63
CA SER A 40 -37.82 26.45 13.48
C SER A 40 -37.29 25.88 14.79
N ASP A 41 -35.97 25.64 14.86
CA ASP A 41 -35.17 25.63 16.12
C ASP A 41 -33.72 25.13 15.91
N LEU A 42 -33.30 24.78 14.69
CA LEU A 42 -31.88 24.52 14.35
C LEU A 42 -31.22 25.62 13.50
N LEU A 43 -31.89 26.76 13.29
CA LEU A 43 -31.24 27.92 12.69
C LEU A 43 -30.53 28.72 13.79
N PRO A 44 -29.19 28.83 13.78
CA PRO A 44 -28.50 29.71 14.71
C PRO A 44 -29.05 31.14 14.53
N PRO A 45 -29.09 31.95 15.60
CA PRO A 45 -29.67 33.29 15.54
C PRO A 45 -29.04 34.09 14.40
N ARG A 46 -29.90 34.59 13.49
CA ARG A 46 -29.53 35.51 12.40
C ARG A 46 -28.80 36.71 13.01
N GLY A 47 -27.48 36.73 12.86
CA GLY A 47 -26.62 37.78 13.40
C GLY A 47 -25.17 37.35 13.67
N ARG A 48 -24.87 36.04 13.74
CA ARG A 48 -23.49 35.56 13.79
C ARG A 48 -23.10 34.98 12.43
N GLN A 49 -22.26 35.70 11.68
CA GLN A 49 -21.56 35.14 10.53
C GLN A 49 -20.80 33.91 11.03
N CYS A 50 -21.15 32.73 10.52
CA CYS A 50 -20.37 31.52 10.78
C CYS A 50 -18.98 31.74 10.15
N PRO A 51 -17.89 31.43 10.85
CA PRO A 51 -16.56 31.51 10.26
C PRO A 51 -16.50 30.63 9.00
N PRO A 52 -15.77 31.05 7.95
CA PRO A 52 -15.64 30.25 6.74
C PRO A 52 -15.05 28.88 7.07
N CYS A 53 -15.52 27.84 6.38
CA CYS A 53 -14.93 26.51 6.48
C CYS A 53 -13.46 26.56 6.06
N PHE A 54 -12.62 25.77 6.71
CA PHE A 54 -11.22 25.64 6.34
C PHE A 54 -11.10 25.14 4.90
N ASN A 55 -10.30 25.83 4.10
CA ASN A 55 -9.91 25.41 2.76
C ASN A 55 -8.55 26.03 2.44
N CYS A 56 -7.50 25.20 2.36
CA CYS A 56 -6.13 25.65 2.16
C CYS A 56 -5.86 26.31 0.79
N MET A 57 -6.81 26.24 -0.15
CA MET A 57 -6.74 26.97 -1.43
C MET A 57 -7.14 28.44 -1.28
N LEU A 58 -7.74 28.84 -0.15
CA LEU A 58 -8.09 30.22 0.13
C LEU A 58 -6.95 30.94 0.85
N PRO A 59 -6.63 32.20 0.51
CA PRO A 59 -5.53 32.95 1.15
C PRO A 59 -5.63 33.10 2.67
N ALA A 60 -6.83 32.93 3.23
CA ALA A 60 -7.09 33.01 4.66
C ALA A 60 -6.61 31.78 5.44
N PHE A 61 -6.39 30.65 4.78
CA PHE A 61 -6.03 29.39 5.40
C PHE A 61 -4.74 28.86 4.80
N ASN A 62 -3.83 28.38 5.64
CA ASN A 62 -2.58 27.78 5.19
C ASN A 62 -2.37 26.46 5.94
N CYS A 63 -1.75 25.50 5.26
CA CYS A 63 -1.32 24.26 5.89
C CYS A 63 -0.14 24.55 6.82
N GLY A 64 -0.30 24.20 8.09
CA GLY A 64 0.76 24.12 9.08
C GLY A 64 1.83 23.12 8.66
N GLN A 65 3.03 23.26 9.24
CA GLN A 65 4.16 22.36 8.98
C GLN A 65 4.54 22.23 7.51
N TYR A 66 4.14 23.19 6.68
CA TYR A 66 4.29 23.16 5.23
C TYR A 66 3.70 21.90 4.58
N GLY A 67 2.61 21.39 5.16
CA GLY A 67 1.83 20.31 4.57
C GLY A 67 1.32 20.67 3.16
N ARG A 68 1.13 19.66 2.32
CA ARG A 68 0.67 19.86 0.94
C ARG A 68 -0.84 20.08 0.93
N CYS A 69 -1.29 21.21 0.38
CA CYS A 69 -2.71 21.44 0.16
C CYS A 69 -3.24 20.52 -0.94
N ASP A 70 -4.31 19.79 -0.67
CA ASP A 70 -5.00 18.96 -1.65
C ASP A 70 -6.02 19.83 -2.41
N GLU A 71 -5.83 19.95 -3.71
CA GLU A 71 -6.67 20.81 -4.57
C GLU A 71 -8.10 20.29 -4.72
N TYR A 72 -8.35 19.00 -4.43
CA TYR A 72 -9.66 18.37 -4.65
C TYR A 72 -10.63 18.58 -3.49
N ASP A 73 -10.15 18.48 -2.26
CA ASP A 73 -10.96 18.62 -1.05
C ASP A 73 -10.64 19.88 -0.22
N GLY A 74 -9.57 20.61 -0.57
CA GLY A 74 -9.13 21.80 0.15
C GLY A 74 -8.56 21.51 1.53
N GLN A 75 -8.21 20.25 1.83
CA GLN A 75 -7.62 19.84 3.10
C GLN A 75 -6.10 19.69 2.99
N CYS A 76 -5.41 19.79 4.12
CA CYS A 76 -3.97 19.64 4.17
C CYS A 76 -3.57 18.17 4.30
N LYS A 77 -2.62 17.72 3.47
CA LYS A 77 -1.87 16.47 3.66
C LYS A 77 -0.67 16.74 4.57
N CYS A 78 -0.76 16.23 5.79
CA CYS A 78 0.19 16.53 6.85
C CYS A 78 1.46 15.69 6.76
N PRO A 79 2.62 16.27 7.12
CA PRO A 79 3.85 15.50 7.27
C PRO A 79 3.74 14.53 8.46
N PRO A 80 4.59 13.48 8.51
CA PRO A 80 4.50 12.47 9.56
C PRO A 80 4.67 13.05 10.98
N GLY A 81 3.76 12.67 11.88
CA GLY A 81 3.71 13.18 13.25
C GLY A 81 2.80 14.39 13.44
N TRP A 82 2.09 14.80 12.39
CA TRP A 82 1.11 15.89 12.41
C TRP A 82 -0.22 15.45 11.79
N GLY A 83 -1.31 16.02 12.29
CA GLY A 83 -2.66 15.75 11.83
C GLY A 83 -3.58 16.94 12.02
N GLY A 84 -4.88 16.69 11.89
CA GLY A 84 -5.89 17.75 11.80
C GLY A 84 -6.05 18.28 10.37
N ILE A 85 -7.07 19.10 10.17
CA ILE A 85 -7.38 19.69 8.85
C ILE A 85 -6.32 20.70 8.37
N ASP A 86 -5.56 21.25 9.32
CA ASP A 86 -4.56 22.31 9.13
C ASP A 86 -3.13 21.88 9.45
N CYS A 87 -2.89 20.62 9.83
CA CYS A 87 -1.56 20.08 10.19
C CYS A 87 -0.88 20.75 11.38
N LEU A 88 -1.63 21.39 12.28
CA LEU A 88 -1.08 22.02 13.50
C LEU A 88 -1.28 21.17 14.75
N LEU A 89 -1.86 19.98 14.63
CA LEU A 89 -2.09 19.09 15.76
C LEU A 89 -1.03 17.96 15.75
N PRO A 90 -0.16 17.87 16.77
CA PRO A 90 0.83 16.80 16.83
C PRO A 90 0.15 15.45 17.05
N GLN A 91 0.75 14.38 16.52
CA GLN A 91 0.29 13.01 16.66
C GLN A 91 1.24 12.18 17.54
N CYS A 92 0.68 11.21 18.25
CA CYS A 92 1.41 10.26 19.11
C CYS A 92 1.43 8.85 18.50
N ASP A 93 1.67 7.81 19.29
CA ASP A 93 1.80 6.40 18.85
C ASP A 93 3.03 6.14 17.96
N SER A 94 3.06 5.09 17.14
CA SER A 94 4.25 4.81 16.30
C SER A 94 4.13 5.45 14.93
N LEU A 95 5.27 5.78 14.31
CA LEU A 95 5.29 6.18 12.90
C LEU A 95 4.77 5.06 11.98
N ALA A 96 4.91 3.79 12.40
CA ALA A 96 4.39 2.62 11.67
C ALA A 96 2.85 2.57 11.58
N ASP A 97 2.13 3.25 12.48
CA ASP A 97 0.67 3.32 12.45
C ASP A 97 0.12 4.25 11.34
N GLY A 98 0.99 5.03 10.69
CA GLY A 98 0.64 5.88 9.55
C GLY A 98 -0.45 6.91 9.89
N GLU A 99 -1.55 6.91 9.12
CA GLU A 99 -2.67 7.84 9.33
C GLU A 99 -3.54 7.50 10.57
N GLN A 100 -3.40 6.31 11.15
CA GLN A 100 -4.19 5.88 12.31
C GLN A 100 -3.69 6.42 13.65
N ARG A 101 -2.65 7.25 13.60
CA ARG A 101 -2.03 7.85 14.78
C ARG A 101 -2.97 8.82 15.47
N ARG A 102 -3.01 8.74 16.79
CA ARG A 102 -3.90 9.59 17.60
C ARG A 102 -3.35 11.00 17.71
N ILE A 103 -4.25 11.97 17.69
CA ILE A 103 -3.91 13.37 17.95
C ILE A 103 -3.57 13.53 19.44
N ARG A 104 -2.49 14.27 19.72
CA ARG A 104 -2.05 14.62 21.07
C ARG A 104 -2.97 15.65 21.68
N ASN A 105 -3.36 15.43 22.93
CA ASN A 105 -4.11 16.43 23.68
C ASN A 105 -3.23 17.66 23.99
N PRO A 106 -3.78 18.90 23.99
CA PRO A 106 -2.99 20.14 24.09
C PRO A 106 -2.13 20.29 25.36
N ASN A 107 -2.42 19.55 26.42
CA ASN A 107 -1.75 19.62 27.72
C ASN A 107 -1.12 18.30 28.16
N GLU A 108 -1.00 17.33 27.25
CA GLU A 108 -0.43 16.02 27.54
C GLU A 108 0.81 15.77 26.70
N THR A 109 1.76 15.03 27.26
CA THR A 109 2.90 14.52 26.52
C THR A 109 2.50 13.27 25.74
N CYS A 110 3.16 13.01 24.62
CA CYS A 110 2.88 11.80 23.87
C CYS A 110 3.33 10.55 24.63
N VAL A 111 2.46 9.54 24.67
CA VAL A 111 2.81 8.17 25.04
C VAL A 111 3.16 7.41 23.77
N CYS A 112 4.44 7.06 23.61
CA CYS A 112 4.91 6.32 22.45
C CYS A 112 4.71 4.81 22.64
N LYS A 113 4.50 4.08 21.54
CA LYS A 113 4.55 2.62 21.56
C LYS A 113 5.97 2.14 21.84
N ASP A 114 6.10 0.90 22.30
CA ASP A 114 7.40 0.30 22.62
C ASP A 114 8.38 0.41 21.45
N GLY A 115 9.60 0.86 21.77
CA GLY A 115 10.65 1.08 20.79
C GLY A 115 10.52 2.37 19.97
N TRP A 116 9.53 3.24 20.23
CA TRP A 116 9.41 4.57 19.62
C TRP A 116 9.65 5.69 20.64
N GLY A 117 10.12 6.85 20.17
CA GLY A 117 10.37 8.01 21.02
C GLY A 117 10.43 9.36 20.29
N GLY A 118 10.73 10.41 21.06
CA GLY A 118 10.63 11.81 20.64
C GLY A 118 9.27 12.43 20.97
N ILE A 119 9.16 13.76 20.86
CA ILE A 119 7.96 14.54 21.24
C ILE A 119 6.71 14.07 20.49
N ASN A 120 6.87 13.71 19.21
CA ASN A 120 5.81 13.16 18.36
C ASN A 120 6.04 11.67 18.06
N CYS A 121 6.82 10.92 18.86
CA CYS A 121 7.03 9.49 18.66
C CYS A 121 7.50 9.04 17.25
N ASN A 122 8.23 9.92 16.55
CA ASN A 122 8.69 9.69 15.18
C ASN A 122 10.05 8.96 15.10
N VAL A 123 10.77 8.85 16.23
CA VAL A 123 12.12 8.31 16.26
C VAL A 123 12.08 6.87 16.71
N CYS A 124 12.51 5.94 15.86
CA CYS A 124 12.69 4.56 16.29
C CYS A 124 13.86 4.45 17.27
N GLN A 125 13.75 3.55 18.25
CA GLN A 125 14.76 3.29 19.27
C GLN A 125 15.25 1.85 19.26
N THR A 126 14.43 0.91 18.79
CA THR A 126 14.76 -0.52 18.68
C THR A 126 14.37 -1.06 17.31
N ASP A 127 15.03 -2.14 16.89
CA ASP A 127 14.75 -2.78 15.60
C ASP A 127 13.32 -3.33 15.52
N ASP A 128 12.82 -3.89 16.64
CA ASP A 128 11.45 -4.40 16.76
C ASP A 128 10.39 -3.31 16.54
N ALA A 129 10.72 -2.05 16.83
CA ALA A 129 9.81 -0.92 16.61
C ALA A 129 9.45 -0.74 15.13
N CYS A 130 10.39 -1.11 14.25
CA CYS A 130 10.26 -0.99 12.81
C CYS A 130 9.52 -2.17 12.16
N ILE A 131 9.13 -3.19 12.93
CA ILE A 131 8.34 -4.31 12.42
C ILE A 131 7.02 -3.80 11.84
N GLY A 132 6.74 -4.15 10.59
CA GLY A 132 5.53 -3.72 9.89
C GLY A 132 5.59 -2.30 9.30
N PHE A 133 6.70 -1.58 9.48
CA PHE A 133 6.90 -0.29 8.83
C PHE A 133 6.94 -0.45 7.30
N PRO A 134 6.27 0.42 6.53
CA PRO A 134 6.24 0.31 5.08
C PRO A 134 7.64 0.34 4.47
N LEU A 135 7.97 -0.66 3.65
CA LEU A 135 9.26 -0.70 2.97
C LEU A 135 9.31 0.37 1.88
N ALA A 136 10.26 1.29 1.99
CA ALA A 136 10.53 2.28 0.95
C ALA A 136 10.90 1.59 -0.38
N GLY A 137 10.36 2.10 -1.50
CA GLY A 137 10.59 1.58 -2.85
C GLY A 137 9.58 0.56 -3.36
N GLY A 138 8.40 0.42 -2.72
CA GLY A 138 7.32 -0.45 -3.22
C GLY A 138 7.60 -1.95 -3.05
N ILE A 139 8.59 -2.32 -2.22
CA ILE A 139 8.97 -3.72 -1.99
C ILE A 139 7.84 -4.49 -1.30
N ASN A 140 6.98 -3.81 -0.53
CA ASN A 140 5.79 -4.43 0.06
C ASN A 140 4.82 -4.99 -0.99
N ASP A 141 4.65 -4.33 -2.13
CA ASP A 141 3.80 -4.83 -3.23
C ASP A 141 4.45 -6.03 -3.93
N LEU A 142 5.79 -6.04 -4.04
CA LEU A 142 6.54 -7.18 -4.56
C LEU A 142 6.49 -8.38 -3.60
N LEU A 143 6.67 -8.16 -2.29
CA LEU A 143 6.59 -9.21 -1.26
C LEU A 143 5.17 -9.74 -1.09
N ALA A 144 4.14 -8.90 -1.24
CA ALA A 144 2.74 -9.34 -1.28
C ALA A 144 2.44 -10.19 -2.52
N SER A 145 3.09 -9.90 -3.66
CA SER A 145 2.99 -10.71 -4.87
C SER A 145 3.67 -12.09 -4.76
N PHE A 146 4.56 -12.28 -3.79
CA PHE A 146 5.19 -13.58 -3.48
C PHE A 146 4.46 -14.37 -2.38
N LYS A 147 3.36 -13.84 -1.82
CA LYS A 147 2.56 -14.49 -0.76
C LYS A 147 1.52 -15.50 -1.29
N ASP A 148 1.57 -15.88 -2.56
CA ASP A 148 0.82 -17.06 -3.04
C ASP A 148 1.71 -18.32 -2.94
N ASP A 149 1.18 -19.31 -2.20
CA ASP A 149 1.50 -20.75 -2.28
C ASP A 149 2.61 -21.42 -1.44
N ARG A 150 3.20 -20.82 -0.39
CA ARG A 150 3.88 -21.64 0.66
C ARG A 150 3.78 -21.08 2.08
N ALA A 151 2.64 -21.31 2.72
CA ALA A 151 2.63 -21.57 4.16
C ALA A 151 3.19 -22.98 4.38
N LEU A 152 4.49 -23.09 4.67
CA LEU A 152 5.05 -24.32 5.24
C LEU A 152 5.68 -23.98 6.59
N GLN A 153 5.00 -24.47 7.62
CA GLN A 153 5.43 -24.66 8.99
C GLN A 153 6.95 -24.84 9.13
N SER A 154 7.63 -23.95 9.86
CA SER A 154 8.92 -24.28 10.47
C SER A 154 9.09 -23.62 11.83
N SER A 155 8.93 -24.46 12.85
CA SER A 155 9.60 -24.49 14.15
C SER A 155 9.58 -23.23 15.02
N GLU A 156 8.85 -23.34 16.13
CA GLU A 156 9.22 -22.73 17.41
C GLU A 156 10.71 -23.01 17.69
N THR A 157 11.49 -21.94 17.68
CA THR A 157 12.75 -21.76 18.41
C THR A 157 12.93 -20.26 18.55
N ASP A 158 13.22 -19.80 19.77
CA ASP A 158 13.32 -18.40 20.20
C ASP A 158 13.81 -17.43 19.10
N GLY A 159 12.88 -16.66 18.54
CA GLY A 159 13.10 -15.68 17.49
C GLY A 159 11.76 -15.11 16.99
N PRO A 160 11.73 -13.86 16.47
CA PRO A 160 10.50 -13.27 15.97
C PRO A 160 9.91 -14.14 14.84
N PRO A 161 8.57 -14.23 14.73
CA PRO A 161 7.90 -15.27 13.95
C PRO A 161 8.37 -15.24 12.49
N SER A 162 8.73 -16.43 11.99
CA SER A 162 9.17 -16.70 10.62
C SER A 162 8.17 -16.14 9.61
N GLY A 163 8.47 -14.98 9.05
CA GLY A 163 7.58 -14.24 8.14
C GLY A 163 7.60 -12.72 8.38
N THR A 164 8.15 -12.26 9.49
CA THR A 164 8.39 -10.83 9.72
C THR A 164 9.66 -10.40 8.95
N PRO A 165 9.59 -9.41 8.04
CA PRO A 165 10.80 -8.86 7.44
C PRO A 165 11.75 -8.38 8.53
N ASN A 166 13.02 -8.75 8.45
CA ASN A 166 14.05 -8.27 9.38
C ASN A 166 14.21 -6.76 9.17
N MET A 167 13.59 -5.98 10.04
CA MET A 167 13.66 -4.53 10.02
C MET A 167 14.75 -4.07 10.98
N THR A 168 15.36 -2.95 10.67
CA THR A 168 16.43 -2.35 11.46
C THR A 168 16.10 -0.89 11.70
N CYS A 169 16.18 -0.46 12.96
CA CYS A 169 16.17 0.94 13.32
C CYS A 169 17.57 1.50 13.10
N TYR A 170 17.79 2.02 11.90
CA TYR A 170 19.06 2.61 11.53
C TYR A 170 19.22 3.96 12.24
N LYS A 171 20.16 4.01 13.18
CA LYS A 171 20.50 5.22 13.96
C LYS A 171 21.68 5.99 13.38
N GLY A 172 22.10 5.65 12.16
CA GLY A 172 23.18 6.39 11.50
C GLY A 172 22.72 7.81 11.18
N GLY A 173 23.68 8.74 11.17
CA GLY A 173 23.38 10.15 10.98
C GLY A 173 22.85 10.48 9.57
N GLU A 174 23.23 9.72 8.53
CA GLU A 174 22.82 9.97 7.14
C GLU A 174 21.41 9.45 6.85
N THR A 175 20.59 10.26 6.16
CA THR A 175 19.28 9.82 5.69
C THR A 175 19.40 8.88 4.49
N VAL A 176 18.75 7.72 4.56
CA VAL A 176 18.63 6.77 3.44
C VAL A 176 17.35 7.06 2.64
N PHE A 177 16.21 7.18 3.33
CA PHE A 177 14.90 7.57 2.78
C PHE A 177 14.22 8.64 3.63
N SER A 178 13.94 8.36 4.91
CA SER A 178 13.28 9.28 5.84
C SER A 178 13.85 9.13 7.25
N ASN A 179 14.66 10.11 7.67
CA ASN A 179 15.29 10.11 8.99
C ASN A 179 14.58 11.12 9.90
N HIS A 180 14.29 10.71 11.14
CA HIS A 180 13.71 11.57 12.16
C HIS A 180 14.64 11.65 13.35
N GLN A 181 14.96 12.86 13.77
CA GLN A 181 15.88 13.14 14.87
C GLN A 181 15.20 14.00 15.93
N MET A 182 15.45 13.65 17.18
CA MET A 182 15.10 14.45 18.36
C MET A 182 16.40 14.89 19.03
N CYS A 183 16.51 16.17 19.32
CA CYS A 183 17.69 16.79 19.87
C CYS A 183 17.38 17.60 21.12
N ASP A 184 18.18 17.43 22.16
CA ASP A 184 18.19 18.32 23.31
C ASP A 184 19.17 19.47 23.05
N VAL A 185 18.78 20.70 23.34
CA VAL A 185 19.66 21.86 23.19
C VAL A 185 20.65 21.89 24.35
N THR A 186 21.95 21.99 24.04
CA THR A 186 23.02 21.89 25.04
C THR A 186 23.70 23.22 25.39
N ASN A 187 23.31 24.31 24.74
CA ASN A 187 23.85 25.64 25.04
C ASN A 187 23.51 26.08 26.47
N ARG A 188 24.51 26.25 27.33
CA ARG A 188 24.31 26.65 28.73
C ARG A 188 23.48 27.92 28.89
N LYS A 189 23.77 28.97 28.11
CA LYS A 189 23.09 30.26 28.26
C LYS A 189 21.60 30.17 27.91
N ILE A 190 21.26 29.35 26.91
CA ILE A 190 19.86 29.09 26.54
C ILE A 190 19.16 28.30 27.65
N LEU A 191 19.83 27.31 28.23
CA LEU A 191 19.30 26.52 29.36
C LEU A 191 19.10 27.38 30.62
N ASP A 192 20.03 28.27 30.93
CA ASP A 192 19.96 29.16 32.09
C ASP A 192 18.81 30.19 31.98
N MET A 193 18.45 30.60 30.75
CA MET A 193 17.28 31.45 30.49
C MET A 193 15.95 30.70 30.59
N LEU A 194 15.97 29.36 30.54
CA LEU A 194 14.78 28.51 30.51
C LEU A 194 14.83 27.38 31.55
N PRO A 195 14.95 27.71 32.85
CA PRO A 195 15.17 26.71 33.91
C PRO A 195 14.02 25.70 34.04
N ASP A 196 12.79 26.11 33.76
CA ASP A 196 11.59 25.27 33.90
C ASP A 196 11.03 24.77 32.55
N ARG A 197 11.64 25.15 31.44
CA ARG A 197 11.14 24.89 30.07
C ARG A 197 12.26 24.41 29.16
N PRO A 198 12.71 23.15 29.29
CA PRO A 198 13.85 22.65 28.52
C PRO A 198 13.58 22.80 27.01
N PRO A 199 14.49 23.47 26.27
CA PRO A 199 14.38 23.63 24.83
C PRO A 199 14.81 22.36 24.11
N GLN A 200 14.02 21.96 23.11
CA GLN A 200 14.24 20.76 22.31
C GLN A 200 14.03 21.07 20.84
N VAL A 201 14.66 20.30 19.97
CA VAL A 201 14.57 20.46 18.52
C VAL A 201 14.25 19.14 17.88
N THR A 202 13.36 19.14 16.89
CA THR A 202 13.18 18.01 15.98
C THR A 202 13.74 18.37 14.62
N PHE A 203 14.44 17.41 14.01
CA PHE A 203 14.98 17.53 12.67
C PHE A 203 14.60 16.28 11.88
N SER A 204 13.82 16.44 10.81
CA SER A 204 13.35 15.32 9.99
C SER A 204 13.70 15.56 8.54
N CYS A 205 14.21 14.58 7.81
CA CYS A 205 14.60 14.73 6.41
C CYS A 205 14.08 13.59 5.56
N ASN A 206 13.57 13.93 4.38
CA ASN A 206 13.13 13.01 3.33
C ASN A 206 14.09 13.13 2.13
N LYS A 207 14.87 12.07 1.87
CA LYS A 207 15.87 12.06 0.79
C LYS A 207 15.23 12.04 -0.61
N PRO A 208 14.21 11.22 -0.91
CA PRO A 208 13.48 11.29 -2.18
C PRO A 208 12.93 12.67 -2.52
N GLU A 209 12.40 13.39 -1.54
CA GLU A 209 11.80 14.71 -1.74
C GLU A 209 12.81 15.86 -1.66
N ARG A 210 14.04 15.60 -1.19
CA ARG A 210 15.07 16.62 -0.91
C ARG A 210 14.57 17.73 0.04
N THR A 211 13.73 17.35 0.99
CA THR A 211 13.13 18.26 1.98
C THR A 211 13.54 17.86 3.39
N CYS A 212 13.67 18.84 4.26
CA CYS A 212 13.82 18.64 5.70
C CYS A 212 12.88 19.58 6.47
N GLY A 213 12.53 19.19 7.68
CA GLY A 213 11.78 20.00 8.63
C GLY A 213 12.61 20.21 9.88
N PHE A 214 12.66 21.45 10.35
CA PHE A 214 13.25 21.83 11.63
C PHE A 214 12.16 22.42 12.52
N GLN A 215 12.07 22.01 13.78
CA GLN A 215 11.08 22.56 14.69
C GLN A 215 11.71 22.80 16.06
N PHE A 216 11.36 23.92 16.68
CA PHE A 216 11.84 24.29 18.00
C PHE A 216 10.70 24.21 19.01
N TRP A 217 11.01 23.58 20.14
CA TRP A 217 10.06 23.24 21.20
C TRP A 217 10.56 23.78 22.54
N THR A 218 9.63 24.22 23.38
CA THR A 218 9.90 24.48 24.79
C THR A 218 8.85 23.77 25.63
N ALA A 219 9.28 23.00 26.63
CA ALA A 219 8.37 22.16 27.43
C ALA A 219 7.42 21.28 26.56
N GLN A 220 7.96 20.72 25.47
CA GLN A 220 7.22 19.91 24.47
C GLN A 220 6.08 20.62 23.72
N VAL A 221 6.05 21.95 23.80
CA VAL A 221 5.15 22.81 23.03
C VAL A 221 5.95 23.47 21.91
N GLU A 222 5.46 23.35 20.68
CA GLU A 222 6.13 23.93 19.52
C GLU A 222 6.03 25.45 19.56
N SER A 223 7.14 26.12 19.34
CA SER A 223 7.23 27.58 19.21
C SER A 223 7.23 27.99 17.75
N PHE A 224 8.14 27.44 16.95
CA PHE A 224 8.25 27.72 15.53
C PHE A 224 8.75 26.50 14.77
N TYR A 225 8.48 26.49 13.47
CA TYR A 225 8.89 25.42 12.56
C TYR A 225 9.37 26.00 11.24
N CYS A 226 10.24 25.25 10.58
CA CYS A 226 10.85 25.62 9.31
C CYS A 226 10.80 24.44 8.34
N ALA A 227 10.44 24.73 7.09
CA ALA A 227 10.70 23.84 5.96
C ALA A 227 12.03 24.24 5.32
N LEU A 228 12.84 23.22 5.02
CA LEU A 228 14.08 23.34 4.30
C LEU A 228 13.94 22.57 3.00
N ASP A 229 14.31 23.21 1.90
CA ASP A 229 14.19 22.66 0.55
C ASP A 229 15.57 22.58 -0.12
N GLU A 230 15.65 21.74 -1.15
CA GLU A 230 16.87 21.49 -1.91
C GLU A 230 18.01 20.96 -1.02
N CYS A 231 17.65 20.07 -0.10
CA CYS A 231 18.58 19.49 0.86
C CYS A 231 19.40 18.33 0.29
N ASP A 232 20.71 18.33 0.55
CA ASP A 232 21.63 17.22 0.27
C ASP A 232 22.35 16.78 1.55
N SER A 233 22.37 15.47 1.81
CA SER A 233 23.07 14.86 2.94
C SER A 233 24.37 14.18 2.50
N ARG A 234 25.47 14.40 3.22
CA ARG A 234 26.76 13.70 3.01
C ARG A 234 27.36 13.23 4.33
N ILE A 235 28.17 12.17 4.28
CA ILE A 235 29.05 11.77 5.39
C ILE A 235 30.49 12.13 5.02
N GLN A 236 31.15 12.87 5.92
CA GLN A 236 32.59 13.07 5.90
C GLN A 236 33.22 12.16 6.95
N VAL A 237 34.02 11.20 6.48
CA VAL A 237 34.73 10.26 7.34
C VAL A 237 36.10 10.86 7.66
N ASP A 238 36.36 11.11 8.94
CA ASP A 238 37.66 11.55 9.44
C ASP A 238 38.30 10.43 10.29
N TYR A 239 39.60 10.49 10.54
CA TYR A 239 40.41 9.42 11.14
C TYR A 239 39.86 8.91 12.48
N GLY A 240 39.15 9.76 13.24
CA GLY A 240 38.56 9.40 14.53
C GLY A 240 37.07 9.77 14.70
N SER A 241 36.40 10.29 13.67
CA SER A 241 35.00 10.70 13.81
C SER A 241 34.30 10.80 12.46
N ASN A 242 33.06 10.35 12.40
CA ASN A 242 32.20 10.60 11.24
C ASN A 242 31.40 11.89 11.47
N THR A 243 31.36 12.75 10.46
CA THR A 243 30.53 13.95 10.45
C THR A 243 29.49 13.83 9.36
N THR A 244 28.21 13.80 9.74
CA THR A 244 27.12 13.92 8.78
C THR A 244 26.78 15.39 8.59
N ILE A 245 26.62 15.83 7.35
CA ILE A 245 26.28 17.22 7.01
C ILE A 245 25.08 17.22 6.08
N TYR A 246 24.09 18.04 6.42
CA TYR A 246 22.93 18.36 5.61
C TYR A 246 23.03 19.81 5.18
N ASP A 247 23.09 20.06 3.88
CA ASP A 247 23.06 21.41 3.32
C ASP A 247 21.76 21.62 2.57
N CYS A 248 21.02 22.65 2.94
CA CYS A 248 19.76 23.02 2.32
C CYS A 248 19.87 24.45 1.78
N ALA A 249 19.57 24.62 0.50
CA ALA A 249 19.74 25.91 -0.17
C ALA A 249 18.68 26.93 0.28
N LYS A 250 17.47 26.46 0.60
CA LYS A 250 16.32 27.31 0.92
C LYS A 250 15.73 26.92 2.27
N VAL A 251 15.34 27.93 3.03
CA VAL A 251 14.64 27.77 4.31
C VAL A 251 13.47 28.72 4.36
N LYS A 252 12.36 28.25 4.92
CA LYS A 252 11.18 29.06 5.21
C LYS A 252 10.68 28.70 6.60
N CYS A 253 10.57 29.68 7.48
CA CYS A 253 10.13 29.49 8.86
C CYS A 253 8.78 30.18 9.14
N SER A 254 8.05 29.66 10.13
CA SER A 254 6.79 30.20 10.62
C SER A 254 6.70 30.09 12.14
N CYS A 255 6.22 31.16 12.79
CA CYS A 255 5.92 31.19 14.22
C CYS A 255 4.54 30.62 14.50
N VAL A 256 4.39 29.89 15.61
CA VAL A 256 3.09 29.53 16.18
C VAL A 256 2.65 30.65 17.14
N PRO A 257 1.57 31.39 16.84
CA PRO A 257 1.18 32.56 17.62
C PRO A 257 0.90 32.25 19.10
N GLY A 258 1.33 33.15 19.99
CA GLY A 258 1.08 33.03 21.44
C GLY A 258 1.93 31.98 22.15
N ARG A 259 2.97 31.47 21.47
CA ARG A 259 3.96 30.54 22.04
C ARG A 259 5.22 31.29 22.43
N PHE A 260 6.08 30.63 23.20
CA PHE A 260 7.40 31.14 23.56
C PHE A 260 8.14 31.60 22.30
N ILE A 261 8.77 32.79 22.36
CA ILE A 261 9.41 33.54 21.27
C ILE A 261 8.52 33.94 20.07
N CYS A 262 7.22 33.64 20.14
CA CYS A 262 6.22 33.91 19.11
C CYS A 262 5.01 34.69 19.65
N GLY A 263 5.25 35.58 20.62
CA GLY A 263 4.22 36.46 21.18
C GLY A 263 3.49 35.91 22.41
N GLU A 264 4.06 34.94 23.13
CA GLU A 264 3.65 34.67 24.52
C GLU A 264 3.99 35.87 25.42
N ASP A 265 3.11 36.19 26.37
CA ASP A 265 3.30 37.28 27.32
C ASP A 265 4.61 37.10 28.12
N GLY A 266 5.45 38.15 28.13
CA GLY A 266 6.77 38.10 28.76
C GLY A 266 7.88 37.45 27.91
N SER A 267 7.58 37.10 26.65
CA SER A 267 8.56 36.62 25.68
C SER A 267 8.71 37.59 24.50
N VAL A 268 9.84 37.51 23.79
CA VAL A 268 10.07 38.28 22.55
C VAL A 268 9.19 37.69 21.43
N ASN A 269 8.83 38.48 20.41
CA ASN A 269 8.17 37.95 19.22
C ASN A 269 9.10 38.08 18.02
N ILE A 270 9.58 36.94 17.50
CA ILE A 270 10.47 36.89 16.33
C ILE A 270 9.73 36.49 15.04
N GLY A 271 8.39 36.48 15.04
CA GLY A 271 7.60 35.95 13.92
C GLY A 271 7.86 36.64 12.58
N ASP A 272 8.06 37.95 12.58
CA ASP A 272 8.38 38.71 11.36
C ASP A 272 9.82 38.45 10.91
N PHE A 273 10.76 38.37 11.86
CA PHE A 273 12.15 37.99 11.60
C PHE A 273 12.25 36.60 10.94
N LEU A 274 11.52 35.61 11.46
CA LEU A 274 11.50 34.25 10.90
C LEU A 274 11.00 34.23 9.44
N LYS A 275 10.09 35.12 9.05
CA LYS A 275 9.52 35.17 7.70
C LYS A 275 10.38 35.97 6.72
N GLU A 276 10.99 37.04 7.19
CA GLU A 276 11.66 38.00 6.31
C GLU A 276 13.16 37.71 6.16
N SER A 277 13.82 37.36 7.27
CA SER A 277 15.28 37.27 7.37
C SER A 277 15.82 35.86 7.15
N ILE A 278 15.07 34.81 7.49
CA ILE A 278 15.54 33.43 7.32
C ILE A 278 15.17 32.94 5.93
N ARG A 279 16.18 32.83 5.05
CA ARG A 279 16.00 32.35 3.67
C ARG A 279 16.95 31.23 3.26
N GLY A 280 17.96 30.95 4.08
CA GLY A 280 19.04 30.01 3.79
C GLY A 280 20.25 30.69 3.12
N PRO A 281 21.34 29.94 2.86
CA PRO A 281 21.45 28.50 3.07
C PRO A 281 21.54 28.13 4.56
N ALA A 282 21.03 26.95 4.91
CA ALA A 282 21.18 26.40 6.26
C ALA A 282 21.92 25.07 6.22
N THR A 283 22.73 24.85 7.25
CA THR A 283 23.53 23.65 7.41
C THR A 283 23.24 23.01 8.76
N PHE A 284 22.95 21.72 8.74
CA PHE A 284 22.84 20.89 9.95
C PHE A 284 23.95 19.84 9.93
N SER A 285 24.85 19.90 10.90
CA SER A 285 26.01 19.01 10.97
C SER A 285 26.05 18.24 12.28
N CYS A 286 26.30 16.94 12.23
CA CYS A 286 26.40 16.05 13.38
C CYS A 286 27.75 15.34 13.37
N LYS A 287 28.59 15.60 14.36
CA LYS A 287 29.88 14.95 14.53
C LYS A 287 29.80 13.90 15.63
N THR A 288 30.28 12.70 15.33
CA THR A 288 30.39 11.60 16.30
C THR A 288 31.16 12.10 17.52
N ASP A 289 30.60 11.90 18.72
CA ASP A 289 31.15 12.32 20.04
C ASP A 289 31.29 13.83 20.29
N ALA A 290 30.89 14.70 19.36
CA ALA A 290 30.96 16.16 19.51
C ALA A 290 29.60 16.87 19.35
N GLY A 291 28.51 16.11 19.21
CA GLY A 291 27.15 16.63 19.09
C GLY A 291 26.84 17.16 17.68
N CYS A 292 25.68 17.81 17.57
CA CYS A 292 25.18 18.40 16.35
C CYS A 292 25.11 19.93 16.45
N LYS A 293 25.10 20.59 15.30
CA LYS A 293 25.06 22.04 15.15
C LYS A 293 24.09 22.39 14.04
N PHE A 294 23.27 23.40 14.29
CA PHE A 294 22.44 24.04 13.27
C PHE A 294 22.95 25.45 13.02
N GLU A 295 23.20 25.77 11.75
CA GLU A 295 23.77 27.04 11.32
C GLU A 295 22.94 27.64 10.19
N GLU A 296 22.51 28.88 10.38
CA GLU A 296 21.91 29.74 9.34
C GLU A 296 22.34 31.17 9.64
N PRO A 297 22.82 31.96 8.65
CA PRO A 297 23.47 33.25 8.93
C PRO A 297 22.61 34.21 9.77
N ALA A 298 21.35 34.42 9.41
CA ALA A 298 20.50 35.37 10.13
C ALA A 298 20.17 34.86 11.55
N MET A 299 19.86 33.57 11.68
CA MET A 299 19.59 32.93 12.97
C MET A 299 20.83 32.96 13.87
N ASN A 300 22.01 32.69 13.34
CA ASN A 300 23.27 32.76 14.09
C ASN A 300 23.50 34.18 14.63
N ASP A 301 23.25 35.21 13.82
CA ASP A 301 23.35 36.60 14.27
C ASP A 301 22.33 36.92 15.39
N LEU A 302 21.11 36.41 15.30
CA LEU A 302 20.11 36.55 16.35
C LEU A 302 20.56 35.84 17.64
N ILE A 303 21.09 34.63 17.52
CA ILE A 303 21.55 33.84 18.67
C ILE A 303 22.73 34.52 19.35
N ASP A 304 23.67 35.05 18.57
CA ASP A 304 24.81 35.79 19.11
C ASP A 304 24.36 37.06 19.84
N GLN A 305 23.40 37.81 19.27
CA GLN A 305 22.89 39.03 19.90
C GLN A 305 22.03 38.77 21.15
N MET A 306 21.20 37.72 21.15
CA MET A 306 20.26 37.44 22.24
C MET A 306 20.85 36.53 23.33
N PHE A 307 21.62 35.53 22.92
CA PHE A 307 22.16 34.50 23.81
C PHE A 307 23.69 34.56 23.92
N GLY A 308 24.40 35.22 22.99
CA GLY A 308 25.87 35.31 23.01
C GLY A 308 26.56 33.99 22.67
N ASP A 309 25.90 33.13 21.90
CA ASP A 309 26.47 31.90 21.34
C ASP A 309 26.42 32.01 19.81
N GLN A 310 27.43 31.47 19.12
CA GLN A 310 27.53 31.61 17.65
C GLN A 310 26.52 30.72 16.89
N TYR A 311 26.07 29.63 17.50
CA TYR A 311 25.17 28.64 16.91
C TYR A 311 24.52 27.78 18.00
N ILE A 312 23.49 27.02 17.63
CA ILE A 312 22.81 26.08 18.52
C ILE A 312 23.57 24.75 18.51
N THR A 313 24.10 24.35 19.67
CA THR A 313 24.62 23.01 19.91
C THR A 313 23.52 22.08 20.41
N LEU A 314 23.54 20.86 19.89
CA LEU A 314 22.46 19.90 20.00
C LEU A 314 23.03 18.52 20.33
N ASN A 315 22.33 17.76 21.18
CA ASN A 315 22.57 16.34 21.38
C ASN A 315 21.41 15.53 20.79
N CYS A 316 21.65 14.91 19.64
CA CYS A 316 20.60 14.31 18.82
C CYS A 316 20.57 12.78 18.92
N LYS A 317 19.35 12.24 18.94
CA LYS A 317 19.05 10.83 18.72
C LYS A 317 18.16 10.73 17.48
N GLY A 318 18.70 10.06 16.45
CA GLY A 318 18.02 9.83 15.19
C GLY A 318 17.66 8.37 14.99
N GLY A 319 16.67 8.13 14.12
CA GLY A 319 16.25 6.80 13.75
C GLY A 319 15.48 6.81 12.43
N GLU A 320 15.82 5.86 11.57
CA GLU A 320 15.11 5.56 10.34
C GLU A 320 14.83 4.04 10.27
N CYS A 321 13.59 3.67 9.96
CA CYS A 321 13.23 2.27 9.78
C CYS A 321 13.57 1.78 8.38
N LEU A 322 14.52 0.84 8.29
CA LEU A 322 15.00 0.25 7.05
C LEU A 322 14.82 -1.26 7.07
N HIS A 323 14.71 -1.85 5.88
CA HIS A 323 14.99 -3.27 5.75
C HIS A 323 16.48 -3.52 6.01
N TYR A 324 16.85 -4.63 6.64
CA TYR A 324 18.26 -4.96 6.92
C TYR A 324 19.17 -4.87 5.68
N SER A 325 18.63 -5.14 4.48
CA SER A 325 19.38 -5.07 3.22
C SER A 325 19.56 -3.66 2.65
N GLN A 326 18.86 -2.66 3.19
CA GLN A 326 18.92 -1.24 2.80
C GLN A 326 19.86 -0.44 3.70
N VAL A 327 20.29 -1.02 4.82
CA VAL A 327 21.24 -0.39 5.74
C VAL A 327 22.58 -0.16 5.00
N PRO A 328 23.15 1.06 5.05
CA PRO A 328 24.45 1.33 4.44
C PRO A 328 25.54 0.37 4.94
N GLY A 329 26.33 -0.17 4.01
CA GLY A 329 27.38 -1.15 4.32
C GLY A 329 26.94 -2.62 4.26
N TYR A 330 25.66 -2.91 4.01
CA TYR A 330 25.20 -4.30 3.82
C TYR A 330 25.79 -4.92 2.54
N VAL A 331 26.56 -5.98 2.71
CA VAL A 331 27.06 -6.82 1.61
C VAL A 331 26.15 -8.04 1.50
N ARG A 332 25.52 -8.21 0.33
CA ARG A 332 24.72 -9.40 0.06
C ARG A 332 25.62 -10.65 0.14
N PRO A 333 25.26 -11.68 0.94
CA PRO A 333 26.01 -12.91 0.94
C PRO A 333 26.01 -13.51 -0.48
N PRO A 334 27.12 -14.11 -0.93
CA PRO A 334 27.17 -14.76 -2.23
C PRO A 334 26.07 -15.81 -2.29
N LYS A 335 25.30 -15.83 -3.38
CA LYS A 335 24.29 -16.87 -3.59
C LYS A 335 24.99 -18.23 -3.61
N PRO A 336 24.46 -19.27 -2.95
CA PRO A 336 25.02 -20.61 -3.04
C PRO A 336 25.07 -21.03 -4.51
N ASP A 337 26.23 -21.51 -4.95
CA ASP A 337 26.41 -21.93 -6.33
C ASP A 337 25.64 -23.23 -6.58
N ASN A 338 24.47 -23.09 -7.21
CA ASN A 338 23.62 -24.21 -7.59
C ASN A 338 23.98 -24.79 -8.96
N THR A 339 25.09 -24.38 -9.58
CA THR A 339 25.50 -24.84 -10.92
C THR A 339 25.59 -26.37 -10.98
N ILE A 340 26.07 -27.01 -9.92
CA ILE A 340 26.12 -28.48 -9.82
C ILE A 340 24.71 -29.08 -9.85
N TRP A 341 23.77 -28.55 -9.06
CA TRP A 341 22.39 -29.04 -9.00
C TRP A 341 21.63 -28.82 -10.31
N VAL A 342 21.85 -27.68 -10.96
CA VAL A 342 21.28 -27.37 -12.28
C VAL A 342 21.86 -28.29 -13.36
N ALA A 343 23.17 -28.53 -13.35
CA ALA A 343 23.82 -29.45 -14.27
C ALA A 343 23.34 -30.90 -14.08
N LEU A 344 23.27 -31.37 -12.82
CA LEU A 344 22.75 -32.71 -12.50
C LEU A 344 21.30 -32.88 -12.93
N SER A 345 20.45 -31.87 -12.71
CA SER A 345 19.05 -31.90 -13.15
C SER A 345 18.95 -31.96 -14.68
N SER A 346 19.80 -31.21 -15.38
CA SER A 346 19.84 -31.18 -16.84
C SER A 346 20.34 -32.50 -17.44
N VAL A 347 21.40 -33.07 -16.89
CA VAL A 347 21.95 -34.38 -17.30
C VAL A 347 20.97 -35.51 -16.99
N GLY A 348 20.32 -35.46 -15.83
CA GLY A 348 19.28 -36.43 -15.45
C GLY A 348 18.10 -36.40 -16.42
N ALA A 349 17.62 -35.22 -16.79
CA ALA A 349 16.54 -35.07 -17.77
C ALA A 349 16.94 -35.64 -19.15
N LEU A 350 18.15 -35.34 -19.63
CA LEU A 350 18.67 -35.91 -20.88
C LEU A 350 18.80 -37.43 -20.81
N ALA A 351 19.30 -37.97 -19.70
CA ALA A 351 19.42 -39.41 -19.51
C ALA A 351 18.05 -40.10 -19.55
N VAL A 352 17.02 -39.52 -18.92
CA VAL A 352 15.64 -40.03 -18.96
C VAL A 352 15.10 -40.03 -20.40
N VAL A 353 15.34 -38.96 -21.16
CA VAL A 353 14.91 -38.87 -22.57
C VAL A 353 15.63 -39.90 -23.44
N LEU A 354 16.94 -40.08 -23.26
CA LEU A 354 17.71 -41.07 -24.01
C LEU A 354 17.33 -42.51 -23.63
N LEU A 355 17.14 -42.80 -22.34
CA LEU A 355 16.72 -44.11 -21.86
C LEU A 355 15.31 -44.46 -22.34
N SER A 356 14.36 -43.53 -22.25
CA SER A 356 13.00 -43.76 -22.76
C SER A 356 13.00 -43.99 -24.28
N SER A 357 13.78 -43.21 -25.03
CA SER A 357 13.96 -43.41 -26.49
C SER A 357 14.58 -44.77 -26.81
N ALA A 358 15.61 -45.19 -26.06
CA ALA A 358 16.26 -46.48 -26.23
C ALA A 358 15.35 -47.66 -25.86
N ILE A 359 14.56 -47.53 -24.78
CA ILE A 359 13.56 -48.53 -24.37
C ILE A 359 12.49 -48.68 -25.45
N ILE A 360 11.95 -47.56 -25.96
CA ILE A 360 10.97 -47.58 -27.06
C ILE A 360 11.56 -48.26 -28.30
N TRP A 361 12.80 -47.90 -28.67
CA TRP A 361 13.49 -48.50 -29.81
C TRP A 361 13.75 -50.00 -29.63
N TYR A 362 14.15 -50.41 -28.43
CA TYR A 362 14.43 -51.81 -28.11
C TYR A 362 13.15 -52.66 -28.05
N ALA A 363 12.09 -52.14 -27.42
CA ALA A 363 10.78 -52.77 -27.40
C ALA A 363 10.19 -52.91 -28.81
N GLY A 364 10.38 -51.89 -29.67
CA GLY A 364 10.00 -51.94 -31.09
C GLY A 364 10.79 -52.94 -31.93
N ARG A 365 12.02 -53.30 -31.54
CA ARG A 365 12.85 -54.31 -32.22
C ARG A 365 12.62 -55.75 -31.73
N ARG A 366 12.08 -55.96 -30.53
CA ARG A 366 12.01 -57.28 -29.90
C ARG A 366 10.82 -58.15 -30.33
N ASN A 367 9.97 -57.67 -31.25
CA ASN A 367 8.90 -58.47 -31.85
C ASN A 367 8.92 -58.35 -33.39
N PRO A 368 9.46 -59.35 -34.11
CA PRO A 368 9.26 -59.45 -35.55
C PRO A 368 7.83 -59.87 -35.96
N ASP A 369 6.94 -60.28 -35.03
CA ASP A 369 5.74 -61.03 -35.42
C ASP A 369 4.45 -60.82 -34.60
N ASP A 370 4.24 -59.68 -33.93
CA ASP A 370 2.90 -59.42 -33.36
C ASP A 370 2.49 -57.95 -33.34
N GLY A 371 2.39 -57.39 -34.55
CA GLY A 371 1.63 -56.17 -34.80
C GLY A 371 0.16 -56.49 -35.01
N MET A 372 -0.59 -56.72 -33.93
CA MET A 372 -2.05 -56.68 -33.96
C MET A 372 -2.52 -55.24 -34.22
N ILE A 373 -2.61 -54.89 -35.51
CA ILE A 373 -3.74 -54.24 -36.23
C ILE A 373 -3.27 -54.24 -37.69
N LYS A 374 -3.48 -55.35 -38.39
CA LYS A 374 -3.54 -55.35 -39.85
C LYS A 374 -4.99 -55.07 -40.21
N LEU A 375 -5.29 -53.83 -40.58
CA LEU A 375 -6.49 -53.56 -41.36
C LEU A 375 -6.31 -54.31 -42.70
N PRO A 376 -7.22 -55.21 -43.09
CA PRO A 376 -7.10 -55.90 -44.36
C PRO A 376 -7.02 -54.86 -45.49
N GLU A 377 -6.07 -55.01 -46.42
CA GLU A 377 -5.83 -54.05 -47.52
C GLU A 377 -7.10 -53.75 -48.34
N SER A 378 -8.10 -54.65 -48.29
CA SER A 378 -9.42 -54.46 -48.88
C SER A 378 -10.27 -53.35 -48.23
N GLU A 379 -10.01 -52.95 -46.97
CA GLU A 379 -10.72 -51.84 -46.31
C GLU A 379 -9.99 -50.50 -46.45
N ALA A 380 -8.65 -50.48 -46.39
CA ALA A 380 -7.87 -49.26 -46.64
C ALA A 380 -8.03 -48.80 -48.10
N ALA A 381 -8.08 -49.73 -49.06
CA ALA A 381 -8.42 -49.43 -50.45
C ALA A 381 -9.89 -48.97 -50.59
N LYS A 382 -10.84 -49.55 -49.84
CA LYS A 382 -12.25 -49.10 -49.86
C LYS A 382 -12.43 -47.69 -49.31
N LEU A 383 -11.69 -47.31 -48.27
CA LEU A 383 -11.71 -45.95 -47.69
C LEU A 383 -11.05 -44.89 -48.58
N MET A 384 -10.14 -45.30 -49.47
CA MET A 384 -9.51 -44.39 -50.46
C MET A 384 -10.23 -44.38 -51.82
N THR A 385 -11.14 -45.34 -52.08
CA THR A 385 -11.88 -45.42 -53.36
C THR A 385 -13.27 -44.76 -53.28
N ASP A 386 -13.80 -44.50 -52.08
CA ASP A 386 -15.09 -43.83 -51.84
C ASP A 386 -14.94 -42.41 -51.24
N HIS A 387 -13.91 -41.65 -51.63
CA HIS A 387 -13.79 -40.26 -51.18
C HIS A 387 -14.79 -39.35 -51.91
N VAL A 388 -16.07 -39.43 -51.54
CA VAL A 388 -17.09 -38.45 -51.93
C VAL A 388 -16.64 -37.09 -51.39
N PRO A 389 -16.39 -36.08 -52.25
CA PRO A 389 -15.91 -34.77 -51.83
C PRO A 389 -16.98 -34.05 -51.00
N THR A 390 -17.02 -34.35 -49.71
CA THR A 390 -18.02 -33.83 -48.79
C THR A 390 -17.59 -32.46 -48.30
N SER A 391 -18.45 -31.46 -48.51
CA SER A 391 -18.25 -30.13 -47.96
C SER A 391 -19.12 -29.95 -46.73
N LEU A 392 -18.50 -29.49 -45.63
CA LEU A 392 -19.17 -29.27 -44.36
C LEU A 392 -19.77 -27.87 -44.36
N TYR A 393 -21.09 -27.76 -44.25
CA TYR A 393 -21.80 -26.50 -44.04
C TYR A 393 -22.52 -26.52 -42.70
N PHE A 394 -22.31 -25.46 -41.92
CA PHE A 394 -23.05 -25.24 -40.68
C PHE A 394 -23.51 -23.80 -40.61
N SER A 395 -24.76 -23.61 -40.19
CA SER A 395 -25.33 -22.28 -40.01
C SER A 395 -26.12 -22.20 -38.71
N ASN A 396 -26.01 -21.02 -38.10
CA ASN A 396 -26.75 -20.61 -36.91
C ASN A 396 -26.63 -21.62 -35.75
N ILE A 397 -25.41 -22.09 -35.46
CA ILE A 397 -25.15 -22.96 -34.31
C ILE A 397 -25.22 -22.11 -33.04
N THR A 398 -26.22 -22.41 -32.22
CA THR A 398 -26.39 -21.84 -30.88
C THR A 398 -26.38 -22.96 -29.85
N TYR A 399 -25.57 -22.80 -28.80
CA TYR A 399 -25.47 -23.78 -27.71
C TYR A 399 -25.66 -23.10 -26.37
N ALA A 400 -26.67 -23.54 -25.63
CA ALA A 400 -26.95 -23.09 -24.27
C ALA A 400 -26.80 -24.26 -23.29
N LEU A 401 -26.04 -24.04 -22.22
CA LEU A 401 -25.89 -25.04 -21.16
C LEU A 401 -27.15 -25.09 -20.30
N ASN A 402 -27.65 -23.89 -19.93
CA ASN A 402 -28.88 -23.62 -19.17
C ASN A 402 -29.58 -22.40 -19.81
N PRO A 403 -30.87 -22.12 -19.49
CA PRO A 403 -31.62 -20.98 -20.07
C PRO A 403 -30.93 -19.62 -19.92
N GLU A 404 -30.16 -19.43 -18.85
CA GLU A 404 -29.45 -18.18 -18.56
C GLU A 404 -28.04 -18.10 -19.16
N ARG A 405 -27.48 -19.20 -19.67
CA ARG A 405 -26.07 -19.26 -20.11
C ARG A 405 -25.90 -19.90 -21.47
N THR A 406 -25.86 -19.03 -22.48
CA THR A 406 -25.51 -19.38 -23.86
C THR A 406 -24.00 -19.28 -24.05
N LEU A 407 -23.37 -20.32 -24.61
CA LEU A 407 -21.91 -20.39 -24.82
C LEU A 407 -21.52 -20.16 -26.28
N LEU A 408 -22.38 -20.52 -27.24
CA LEU A 408 -22.16 -20.26 -28.66
C LEU A 408 -23.36 -19.48 -29.21
N HIS A 409 -23.11 -18.39 -29.92
CA HIS A 409 -24.14 -17.50 -30.45
C HIS A 409 -24.12 -17.50 -31.98
N GLY A 410 -25.07 -18.20 -32.62
CA GLY A 410 -25.34 -18.09 -34.06
C GLY A 410 -24.16 -18.37 -35.00
N ILE A 411 -23.26 -19.30 -34.66
CA ILE A 411 -22.01 -19.52 -35.41
C ILE A 411 -22.31 -20.20 -36.74
N SER A 412 -21.73 -19.67 -37.82
CA SER A 412 -21.92 -20.17 -39.20
C SER A 412 -20.58 -20.25 -39.95
N GLY A 413 -20.43 -21.25 -40.82
CA GLY A 413 -19.20 -21.47 -41.57
C GLY A 413 -19.31 -22.58 -42.61
N ARG A 414 -18.29 -22.66 -43.49
CA ARG A 414 -18.17 -23.71 -44.51
C ARG A 414 -16.72 -24.18 -44.65
N VAL A 415 -16.54 -25.47 -44.86
CA VAL A 415 -15.25 -26.09 -45.17
C VAL A 415 -15.40 -26.94 -46.43
N LYS A 416 -14.66 -26.61 -47.49
CA LYS A 416 -14.68 -27.41 -48.73
C LYS A 416 -13.80 -28.66 -48.58
N SER A 417 -14.07 -29.67 -49.40
CA SER A 417 -13.20 -30.84 -49.50
C SER A 417 -11.76 -30.42 -49.78
N GLY A 418 -10.80 -31.00 -49.05
CA GLY A 418 -9.36 -30.66 -49.14
C GLY A 418 -8.94 -29.39 -48.39
N GLN A 419 -9.84 -28.69 -47.67
CA GLN A 419 -9.48 -27.53 -46.84
C GLN A 419 -9.38 -27.88 -45.35
N VAL A 420 -8.43 -27.26 -44.66
CA VAL A 420 -8.28 -27.36 -43.20
C VAL A 420 -8.76 -26.05 -42.56
N MET A 421 -9.68 -26.15 -41.59
CA MET A 421 -10.17 -25.02 -40.81
C MET A 421 -9.58 -25.06 -39.40
N ALA A 422 -8.90 -24.00 -38.99
CA ALA A 422 -8.41 -23.81 -37.62
C ALA A 422 -9.33 -22.86 -36.84
N ILE A 423 -9.64 -23.20 -35.58
CA ILE A 423 -10.49 -22.39 -34.68
C ILE A 423 -9.61 -21.84 -33.56
N MET A 424 -9.48 -20.50 -33.48
CA MET A 424 -8.62 -19.79 -32.53
C MET A 424 -9.42 -18.78 -31.71
N GLY A 425 -8.92 -18.41 -30.52
CA GLY A 425 -9.59 -17.47 -29.61
C GLY A 425 -9.19 -17.67 -28.14
N ALA A 426 -9.61 -16.75 -27.26
CA ALA A 426 -9.28 -16.76 -25.83
C ALA A 426 -9.72 -18.04 -25.09
N SER A 427 -9.09 -18.34 -23.95
CA SER A 427 -9.51 -19.45 -23.08
C SER A 427 -10.93 -19.18 -22.57
N GLY A 428 -11.82 -20.16 -22.68
CA GLY A 428 -13.24 -20.01 -22.31
C GLY A 428 -14.20 -19.58 -23.44
N ALA A 429 -13.72 -19.20 -24.63
CA ALA A 429 -14.56 -18.75 -25.75
C ALA A 429 -15.41 -19.85 -26.45
N GLY A 430 -15.37 -21.09 -25.97
CA GLY A 430 -16.21 -22.18 -26.51
C GLY A 430 -15.66 -22.95 -27.71
N LYS A 431 -14.36 -22.83 -28.04
CA LYS A 431 -13.71 -23.51 -29.19
C LYS A 431 -13.90 -25.03 -29.19
N SER A 432 -13.56 -25.69 -28.09
CA SER A 432 -13.71 -27.15 -27.94
C SER A 432 -15.18 -27.56 -27.96
N THR A 433 -16.06 -26.72 -27.44
CA THR A 433 -17.52 -26.93 -27.46
C THR A 433 -18.06 -26.92 -28.88
N LEU A 434 -17.62 -25.97 -29.72
CA LEU A 434 -18.01 -25.91 -31.13
C LEU A 434 -17.52 -27.15 -31.92
N LEU A 435 -16.28 -27.58 -31.70
CA LEU A 435 -15.74 -28.79 -32.33
C LEU A 435 -16.52 -30.06 -31.95
N ASP A 436 -16.86 -30.21 -30.67
CA ASP A 436 -17.65 -31.36 -30.21
C ASP A 436 -19.06 -31.37 -30.80
N ILE A 437 -19.69 -30.21 -31.00
CA ILE A 437 -21.01 -30.10 -31.65
C ILE A 437 -20.92 -30.46 -33.14
N LEU A 438 -19.90 -29.98 -33.86
CA LEU A 438 -19.68 -30.33 -35.26
C LEU A 438 -19.36 -31.83 -35.45
N ALA A 439 -18.67 -32.43 -34.47
CA ALA A 439 -18.41 -33.88 -34.42
C ALA A 439 -19.62 -34.71 -33.95
N ARG A 440 -20.79 -34.09 -33.74
CA ARG A 440 -22.04 -34.73 -33.26
C ARG A 440 -21.89 -35.47 -31.91
N LYS A 441 -20.96 -35.06 -31.05
CA LYS A 441 -20.84 -35.63 -29.71
C LYS A 441 -22.00 -35.17 -28.82
N ARG A 442 -22.54 -36.07 -28.01
CA ARG A 442 -23.62 -35.75 -27.07
C ARG A 442 -23.12 -34.82 -25.96
N LYS A 443 -23.85 -33.73 -25.71
CA LYS A 443 -23.61 -32.77 -24.62
C LYS A 443 -24.90 -32.60 -23.80
N LYS A 444 -24.76 -32.15 -22.55
CA LYS A 444 -25.88 -31.99 -21.61
C LYS A 444 -26.82 -30.83 -21.96
N GLY A 445 -26.35 -29.82 -22.69
CA GLY A 445 -27.12 -28.62 -23.03
C GLY A 445 -27.99 -28.76 -24.29
N VAL A 446 -28.80 -27.73 -24.56
CA VAL A 446 -29.67 -27.64 -25.74
C VAL A 446 -28.88 -27.05 -26.91
N VAL A 447 -28.83 -27.80 -28.02
CA VAL A 447 -28.19 -27.37 -29.27
C VAL A 447 -29.29 -27.02 -30.26
N VAL A 448 -29.29 -25.78 -30.75
CA VAL A 448 -30.10 -25.37 -31.90
C VAL A 448 -29.13 -25.13 -33.04
N ALA A 449 -29.12 -26.03 -34.02
CA ALA A 449 -28.19 -25.96 -35.15
C ALA A 449 -28.83 -26.51 -36.43
N ARG A 450 -28.51 -25.90 -37.57
CA ARG A 450 -28.73 -26.48 -38.89
C ARG A 450 -27.37 -26.87 -39.47
N SER A 451 -27.06 -28.16 -39.48
CA SER A 451 -25.85 -28.70 -40.09
C SER A 451 -26.25 -29.60 -41.25
N CYS A 452 -25.77 -29.27 -42.46
CA CYS A 452 -26.02 -30.04 -43.67
C CYS A 452 -24.67 -30.53 -44.21
N THR A 453 -24.50 -31.84 -44.25
CA THR A 453 -23.40 -32.50 -44.97
C THR A 453 -23.94 -32.89 -46.34
N ARG A 454 -23.46 -32.24 -47.41
CA ARG A 454 -23.82 -32.62 -48.78
C ARG A 454 -22.72 -33.54 -49.30
N GLY A 455 -23.05 -34.81 -49.48
CA GLY A 455 -22.29 -35.78 -50.27
C GLY A 455 -22.53 -35.57 -51.74
#